data_AF-A0A3S4HVA4-F1
#
_entry.id   AF-A0A3S4HVA4-F1
#
_cell.length_a   1.000
_cell.length_b   1.000
_cell.length_c   1.000
_cell.angle_alpha   90.00
_cell.angle_beta   90.00
_cell.angle_gamma   90.00
#
_symmetry.space_group_name_H-M   'P 1'
#
loop_
_entity.id
_entity.type
_entity.pdbx_description
1 polymer ?
#
loop_
_entity_poly.entity_id
_entity_poly.type
_entity_poly.pdbx_seq_one_letter_code
_entity_poly.pdbx_strand_id
1 'polypeptide(L)'
;MQKQENQADNAPKENNANSAQSRKDQKRREAELRTLTQPLRKEITRLEKEMEKLNAQLAQAEEKLGDSSLYDPSRKAEMTECLQLQASAKSGLEECEMAWLEAQEQLEQMMQND
;
A
#
# COMPACT_ATOMS: atom_id res chain seq x y z
N MET A 1 -19.29 -72.23 -18.45
CA MET A 1 -19.39 -71.04 -19.34
C MET A 1 -19.84 -69.89 -18.44
N GLN A 2 -19.18 -68.74 -18.28
CA GLN A 2 -18.03 -68.12 -18.92
C GLN A 2 -17.50 -67.01 -17.99
N LYS A 3 -16.25 -66.64 -18.19
CA LYS A 3 -15.42 -65.67 -17.48
C LYS A 3 -16.04 -64.28 -17.27
N GLN A 4 -15.82 -63.75 -16.07
CA GLN A 4 -15.30 -62.42 -15.74
C GLN A 4 -14.85 -61.56 -16.94
N GLU A 5 -15.39 -60.34 -17.08
CA GLU A 5 -14.67 -59.23 -17.70
C GLU A 5 -14.94 -57.94 -16.91
N ASN A 6 -13.96 -57.63 -16.05
CA ASN A 6 -13.63 -56.27 -15.64
C ASN A 6 -13.50 -55.41 -16.91
N GLN A 7 -14.38 -54.43 -17.10
CA GLN A 7 -14.04 -53.29 -17.93
C GLN A 7 -13.20 -52.33 -17.09
N ALA A 8 -11.89 -52.46 -17.28
CA ALA A 8 -10.91 -51.49 -16.90
C ALA A 8 -11.27 -50.11 -17.48
N ASP A 9 -11.54 -49.17 -16.59
CA ASP A 9 -10.67 -48.02 -16.37
C ASP A 9 -10.06 -47.44 -17.65
N ASN A 10 -10.77 -46.54 -18.32
CA ASN A 10 -10.16 -45.55 -19.19
C ASN A 10 -11.02 -44.29 -19.33
N ALA A 11 -10.36 -43.16 -19.03
CA ALA A 11 -10.78 -41.75 -19.10
C ALA A 11 -11.54 -41.18 -17.87
N PRO A 12 -11.08 -40.03 -17.31
CA PRO A 12 -10.34 -38.96 -17.99
C PRO A 12 -9.00 -38.61 -17.31
N LYS A 13 -7.88 -39.14 -17.80
CA LYS A 13 -6.53 -38.66 -17.41
C LYS A 13 -6.19 -37.30 -18.03
N GLU A 14 -6.79 -36.96 -19.18
CA GLU A 14 -6.56 -35.66 -19.84
C GLU A 14 -7.18 -34.47 -19.08
N ASN A 15 -8.35 -34.65 -18.46
CA ASN A 15 -9.04 -33.58 -17.72
C ASN A 15 -8.31 -33.23 -16.41
N ASN A 16 -7.67 -34.22 -15.78
CA ASN A 16 -6.88 -34.02 -14.56
C ASN A 16 -5.51 -33.35 -14.85
N ALA A 17 -4.87 -33.70 -15.96
CA ALA A 17 -3.61 -33.07 -16.39
C ALA A 17 -3.80 -31.58 -16.76
N ASN A 18 -4.89 -31.25 -17.48
CA ASN A 18 -5.24 -29.86 -17.79
C ASN A 18 -5.56 -29.05 -16.52
N SER A 19 -6.26 -29.66 -15.55
CA SER A 19 -6.51 -29.06 -14.24
C SER A 19 -5.24 -28.86 -13.40
N ALA A 20 -4.27 -29.78 -13.46
CA ALA A 20 -3.00 -29.65 -12.75
C ALA A 20 -2.13 -28.54 -13.34
N GLN A 21 -2.06 -28.45 -14.67
CA GLN A 21 -1.33 -27.39 -15.38
C GLN A 21 -1.96 -26.01 -15.12
N SER A 22 -3.30 -25.91 -15.20
CA SER A 22 -4.03 -24.68 -14.90
C SER A 22 -3.79 -24.18 -13.46
N ARG A 23 -3.81 -25.08 -12.47
CA ARG A 23 -3.51 -24.75 -11.06
C ARG A 23 -2.06 -24.29 -10.86
N LYS A 24 -1.12 -24.86 -11.61
CA LYS A 24 0.30 -24.47 -11.57
C LYS A 24 0.49 -23.08 -12.18
N ASP A 25 -0.12 -22.81 -13.32
CA ASP A 25 -0.03 -21.52 -14.01
C ASP A 25 -0.71 -20.40 -13.21
N GLN A 26 -1.83 -20.70 -12.53
CA GLN A 26 -2.48 -19.76 -11.60
C GLN A 26 -1.57 -19.40 -10.43
N LYS A 27 -0.96 -20.39 -9.76
CA LYS A 27 0.00 -20.13 -8.67
C LYS A 27 1.21 -19.33 -9.11
N ARG A 28 1.66 -19.50 -10.36
CA ARG A 28 2.78 -18.74 -10.91
C ARG A 28 2.38 -17.27 -11.08
N ARG A 29 1.22 -16.98 -11.70
CA ARG A 29 0.69 -15.61 -11.83
C ARG A 29 0.51 -14.93 -10.47
N GLU A 30 -0.10 -15.60 -9.50
CA GLU A 30 -0.27 -15.07 -8.14
C GLU A 30 1.08 -14.78 -7.43
N ALA A 31 2.12 -15.56 -7.69
CA ALA A 31 3.45 -15.30 -7.16
C ALA A 31 4.14 -14.11 -7.85
N GLU A 32 3.99 -14.00 -9.16
CA GLU A 32 4.46 -12.86 -9.95
C GLU A 32 3.75 -11.57 -9.52
N LEU A 33 2.43 -11.56 -9.41
CA LEU A 33 1.65 -10.40 -8.93
C LEU A 33 2.06 -9.97 -7.54
N ARG A 34 2.26 -10.90 -6.59
CA ARG A 34 2.74 -10.56 -5.25
C ARG A 34 4.13 -9.93 -5.28
N THR A 35 5.01 -10.41 -6.16
CA THR A 35 6.36 -9.86 -6.32
C THR A 35 6.29 -8.44 -6.89
N LEU A 36 5.43 -8.24 -7.90
CA LEU A 36 5.23 -6.93 -8.55
C LEU A 36 4.56 -5.90 -7.64
N THR A 37 3.62 -6.32 -6.79
CA THR A 37 2.88 -5.43 -5.89
C THR A 37 3.59 -5.18 -4.55
N GLN A 38 4.60 -5.97 -4.19
CA GLN A 38 5.34 -5.79 -2.93
C GLN A 38 5.98 -4.39 -2.78
N PRO A 39 6.63 -3.80 -3.79
CA PRO A 39 7.18 -2.45 -3.69
C PRO A 39 6.10 -1.40 -3.43
N LEU A 40 4.97 -1.46 -4.13
CA LEU A 40 3.84 -0.54 -3.95
C LEU A 40 3.28 -0.63 -2.53
N ARG A 41 3.09 -1.84 -2.01
CA ARG A 41 2.62 -2.04 -0.62
C ARG A 41 3.61 -1.46 0.40
N LYS A 42 4.92 -1.60 0.18
CA LYS A 42 5.94 -1.00 1.04
C LYS A 42 5.92 0.52 0.96
N GLU A 43 5.72 1.06 -0.23
CA GLU A 43 5.66 2.51 -0.46
C GLU A 43 4.43 3.12 0.21
N ILE A 44 3.25 2.51 0.07
CA ILE A 44 2.02 2.88 0.78
C ILE A 44 2.27 2.95 2.29
N THR A 45 2.84 1.89 2.90
CA THR A 45 3.13 1.89 4.35
C THR A 45 4.18 2.94 4.74
N ARG A 46 5.13 3.25 3.86
CA ARG A 46 6.13 4.31 4.10
C ARG A 46 5.45 5.69 4.11
N LEU A 47 4.58 5.94 3.14
CA LEU A 47 3.83 7.19 2.99
C LEU A 47 2.87 7.38 4.17
N GLU A 48 2.17 6.33 4.61
CA GLU A 48 1.32 6.37 5.81
C GLU A 48 2.08 6.83 7.06
N LYS A 49 3.29 6.28 7.29
CA LYS A 49 4.13 6.70 8.41
C LYS A 49 4.64 8.13 8.28
N GLU A 50 4.94 8.58 7.06
CA GLU A 50 5.36 9.97 6.85
C GLU A 50 4.18 10.93 7.09
N MET A 51 2.96 10.59 6.65
CA MET A 51 1.75 11.35 6.96
C MET A 51 1.52 11.43 8.48
N GLU A 52 1.66 10.33 9.21
CA GLU A 52 1.54 10.33 10.69
C GLU A 52 2.57 11.29 11.33
N LYS A 53 3.82 11.25 10.88
CA LYS A 53 4.88 12.11 11.38
C LYS A 53 4.62 13.59 11.06
N LEU A 54 4.20 13.91 9.84
CA LEU A 54 3.88 15.28 9.43
C LEU A 54 2.66 15.82 10.19
N ASN A 55 1.63 15.00 10.40
CA ASN A 55 0.48 15.35 11.24
C ASN A 55 0.91 15.63 12.70
N ALA A 56 1.81 14.83 13.27
CA ALA A 56 2.33 15.08 14.61
C ALA A 56 3.13 16.39 14.69
N GLN A 57 3.95 16.70 13.68
CA GLN A 57 4.67 17.96 13.59
C GLN A 57 3.72 19.15 13.44
N LEU A 58 2.68 19.01 12.63
CA LEU A 58 1.65 20.01 12.43
C LEU A 58 0.90 20.30 13.75
N ALA A 59 0.47 19.24 14.45
CA ALA A 59 -0.21 19.37 15.73
C ALA A 59 0.66 20.07 16.78
N GLN A 60 1.96 19.75 16.86
CA GLN A 60 2.90 20.44 17.75
C GLN A 60 3.06 21.92 17.40
N ALA A 61 3.15 22.26 16.12
CA ALA A 61 3.24 23.65 15.69
C ALA A 61 1.97 24.42 16.04
N GLU A 62 0.80 23.82 15.84
CA GLU A 62 -0.51 24.43 16.13
C GLU A 62 -0.77 24.58 17.62
N GLU A 63 -0.35 23.62 18.44
CA GLU A 63 -0.40 23.73 19.91
C GLU A 63 0.42 24.93 20.39
N LYS A 64 1.65 25.10 19.88
CA LYS A 64 2.49 26.25 20.21
C LYS A 64 1.90 27.57 19.70
N LEU A 65 1.36 27.60 18.48
CA LEU A 65 0.74 28.81 17.91
C LEU A 65 -0.54 29.22 18.67
N GLY A 66 -1.17 28.31 19.41
CA GLY A 66 -2.26 28.59 20.32
C GLY A 66 -1.85 29.24 21.66
N ASP A 67 -0.56 29.19 22.02
CA ASP A 67 -0.04 29.86 23.22
C ASP A 67 0.05 31.37 22.99
N SER A 68 -0.77 32.14 23.70
CA SER A 68 -0.80 33.60 23.59
C SER A 68 0.52 34.27 24.00
N SER A 69 1.34 33.63 24.82
CA SER A 69 2.64 34.15 25.22
C SER A 69 3.70 34.00 24.11
N LEU A 70 3.46 33.19 23.07
CA LEU A 70 4.36 33.05 21.92
C LEU A 70 4.47 34.33 21.09
N TYR A 71 3.45 35.19 21.18
CA TYR A 71 3.40 36.46 20.46
C TYR A 71 4.17 37.58 21.16
N ASP A 72 4.84 37.29 22.28
CA ASP A 72 5.78 38.22 22.90
C ASP A 72 6.95 38.53 21.94
N PRO A 73 7.38 39.80 21.81
CA PRO A 73 8.48 40.18 20.92
C PRO A 73 9.78 39.39 21.16
N SER A 74 10.05 38.95 22.39
CA SER A 74 11.22 38.15 22.75
C SER A 74 11.17 36.72 22.16
N ARG A 75 9.98 36.21 21.84
CA ARG A 75 9.75 34.86 21.28
C ARG A 75 9.51 34.85 19.76
N LYS A 76 9.73 35.98 19.07
CA LYS A 76 9.53 36.10 17.62
C LYS A 76 10.23 35.01 16.80
N ALA A 77 11.43 34.58 17.22
CA ALA A 77 12.17 33.52 16.55
C ALA A 77 11.40 32.18 16.62
N GLU A 78 10.91 31.83 17.81
CA GLU A 78 10.12 30.62 18.06
C GLU A 78 8.79 30.66 17.29
N MET A 79 8.11 31.81 17.26
CA MET A 79 6.89 32.01 16.47
C MET A 79 7.14 31.76 14.98
N THR A 80 8.25 32.29 14.45
CA THR A 80 8.61 32.13 13.04
C THR A 80 8.91 30.67 12.71
N GLU A 81 9.62 29.96 13.61
CA GLU A 81 9.88 28.53 13.48
C GLU A 81 8.59 27.71 13.46
N CYS A 82 7.63 28.01 14.35
CA CYS A 82 6.34 27.31 14.39
C CYS A 82 5.54 27.53 13.10
N LEU A 83 5.50 28.76 12.58
CA LEU A 83 4.82 29.06 11.30
C LEU A 83 5.49 28.33 10.12
N GLN A 84 6.82 28.29 10.09
CA GLN A 84 7.55 27.59 9.04
C GLN A 84 7.33 26.07 9.11
N LEU A 85 7.31 25.50 10.32
CA LEU A 85 7.02 24.09 10.54
C LEU A 85 5.58 23.76 10.13
N GLN A 86 4.60 24.60 10.48
CA GLN A 86 3.21 24.42 10.07
C GLN A 86 3.07 24.43 8.54
N ALA A 87 3.67 25.40 7.86
CA ALA A 87 3.61 25.51 6.41
C ALA A 87 4.29 24.32 5.71
N SER A 88 5.49 23.93 6.18
CA SER A 88 6.22 22.79 5.63
C SER A 88 5.49 21.47 5.86
N ALA A 89 4.90 21.27 7.05
CA ALA A 89 4.15 20.06 7.35
C ALA A 89 2.89 19.94 6.49
N LYS A 90 2.16 21.05 6.26
CA LYS A 90 0.98 21.07 5.37
C LYS A 90 1.34 20.75 3.93
N SER A 91 2.37 21.41 3.38
CA SER A 91 2.84 21.11 2.02
C SER A 91 3.30 19.65 1.89
N GLY A 92 4.04 19.15 2.88
CA GLY A 92 4.48 17.77 2.90
C GLY A 92 3.34 16.76 3.00
N LEU A 93 2.27 17.08 3.74
CA LEU A 93 1.08 16.23 3.83
C LEU A 93 0.39 16.13 2.46
N GLU A 94 0.16 17.26 1.80
CA GLU A 94 -0.46 17.29 0.46
C GLU A 94 0.34 16.45 -0.54
N GLU A 95 1.67 16.62 -0.59
CA GLU A 95 2.55 15.83 -1.46
C GLU A 95 2.50 14.33 -1.12
N CYS A 96 2.52 13.99 0.17
CA CYS A 96 2.50 12.62 0.64
C CYS A 96 1.16 11.93 0.36
N GLU A 97 0.05 12.65 0.53
CA GLU A 97 -1.31 12.17 0.22
C GLU A 97 -1.47 11.90 -1.28
N MET A 98 -0.97 12.80 -2.13
CA MET A 98 -0.99 12.60 -3.58
C MET A 98 -0.20 11.37 -4.00
N ALA A 99 1.02 11.20 -3.47
CA ALA A 99 1.83 10.02 -3.73
C ALA A 99 1.18 8.72 -3.20
N TRP A 100 0.50 8.79 -2.06
CA TRP A 100 -0.19 7.64 -1.47
C TRP A 100 -1.39 7.22 -2.34
N LEU A 101 -2.18 8.19 -2.81
CA LEU A 101 -3.30 7.94 -3.72
C LEU A 101 -2.83 7.31 -5.03
N GLU A 102 -1.75 7.83 -5.63
CA GLU A 102 -1.18 7.29 -6.85
C GLU A 102 -0.68 5.84 -6.65
N ALA A 103 0.02 5.56 -5.54
CA ALA A 103 0.51 4.21 -5.23
C ALA A 103 -0.64 3.21 -4.99
N GLN A 104 -1.72 3.66 -4.34
CA GLN A 104 -2.94 2.86 -4.15
C GLN A 104 -3.63 2.58 -5.50
N GLU A 105 -3.77 3.57 -6.36
CA GLU A 105 -4.38 3.40 -7.68
C GLU A 105 -3.56 2.42 -8.55
N GLN A 106 -2.24 2.54 -8.56
CA GLN A 106 -1.36 1.60 -9.26
C GLN A 106 -1.50 0.17 -8.71
N LEU A 107 -1.58 0.03 -7.38
CA LEU A 107 -1.78 -1.27 -6.75
C LEU A 107 -3.13 -1.89 -7.14
N GLU A 108 -4.19 -1.09 -7.14
CA GLU A 108 -5.52 -1.51 -7.55
C GLU A 108 -5.55 -1.94 -9.03
N GLN A 109 -4.94 -1.15 -9.92
CA GLN A 109 -4.83 -1.49 -11.34
C GLN A 109 -4.09 -2.82 -11.56
N MET A 110 -2.99 -3.06 -10.83
CA MET A 110 -2.28 -4.34 -10.90
C MET A 110 -3.14 -5.50 -10.41
N MET A 111 -3.97 -5.29 -9.37
CA MET A 111 -4.83 -6.32 -8.80
C MET A 111 -6.09 -6.60 -9.63
N GLN A 112 -6.59 -5.62 -10.40
CA GLN A 112 -7.74 -5.81 -11.30
C GLN A 112 -7.37 -6.43 -12.66
N ASN A 113 -6.11 -6.28 -13.08
CA ASN A 113 -5.61 -6.76 -14.38
C ASN A 113 -5.10 -8.22 -14.37
N ASP A 114 -5.28 -8.96 -13.27
CA ASP A 114 -4.83 -10.34 -13.05
C ASP A 114 -6.01 -11.31 -12.88
#